data_AF-A0A2V9C0R6-F1
#
_entry.id   AF-A0A2V9C0R6-F1
#
_cell.length_a   1.000
_cell.length_b   1.000
_cell.length_c   1.000
_cell.angle_alpha   90.00
_cell.angle_beta   90.00
_cell.angle_gamma   90.00
#
_symmetry.space_group_name_H-M   'P 1'
#
loop_
_entity.id
_entity.type
_entity.pdbx_description
1 polymer ?
#
loop_
_entity_poly.entity_id
_entity_poly.type
_entity_poly.pdbx_seq_one_letter_code
_entity_poly.pdbx_strand_id
1 'polypeptide(L)' 'MRARRYLLVITDLKMPGASGLDVLRETKQADATIPVLLLTAYGSVEEAV' A
#
# COMPACT_ATOMS: atom_id res chain seq x y z
N MET A 1 -18.03 -0.93 -20.88
CA MET A 1 -16.93 -0.19 -20.22
C MET A 1 -15.71 -1.11 -20.18
N ARG A 2 -14.52 -0.65 -20.58
CA ARG A 2 -13.31 -1.49 -20.54
C ARG A 2 -12.71 -1.40 -19.14
N ALA A 3 -12.56 -2.53 -18.46
CA ALA A 3 -11.92 -2.56 -17.14
C ALA A 3 -10.47 -2.09 -17.28
N ARG A 4 -10.08 -1.09 -16.47
CA ARG A 4 -8.68 -0.66 -16.39
C ARG A 4 -7.94 -1.67 -15.52
N ARG A 5 -6.94 -2.31 -16.10
CA ARG A 5 -6.00 -3.14 -15.34
C ARG A 5 -4.88 -2.26 -14.82
N TYR A 6 -4.67 -2.28 -13.50
CA TYR A 6 -3.52 -1.64 -12.88
C TYR A 6 -2.28 -2.53 -13.03
N LEU A 7 -1.10 -1.91 -13.20
CA LEU A 7 0.17 -2.63 -13.38
C LEU A 7 1.08 -2.55 -12.15
N LEU A 8 0.78 -1.67 -11.20
CA LEU A 8 1.52 -1.44 -9.97
C LEU A 8 0.60 -0.76 -8.96
N VAL A 9 0.73 -1.12 -7.69
CA VAL A 9 0.15 -0.39 -6.56
C VAL A 9 1.28 0.21 -5.73
N ILE A 10 1.12 1.48 -5.34
CA ILE A 10 2.04 2.18 -4.44
C ILE A 10 1.22 2.66 -3.25
N THR A 11 1.64 2.34 -2.02
CA THR A 11 0.86 2.63 -0.81
C THR A 11 1.75 2.91 0.40
N ASP A 12 1.23 3.66 1.38
CA ASP A 12 1.88 3.85 2.68
C ASP A 12 1.51 2.72 3.65
N LEU A 13 2.41 2.37 4.57
CA LEU A 13 2.12 1.39 5.61
C LEU A 13 1.05 1.90 6.60
N LYS A 14 1.14 3.18 7.01
CA LYS A 14 0.22 3.81 7.96
C LYS A 14 -0.72 4.76 7.23
N MET A 15 -1.99 4.40 7.12
CA MET A 15 -3.04 5.27 6.60
C MET A 15 -4.29 5.16 7.50
N PRO A 16 -5.13 6.21 7.58
CA PRO A 16 -6.42 6.10 8.24
C PRO A 16 -7.31 5.05 7.58
N GLY A 17 -7.97 4.21 8.37
CA GLY A 17 -8.94 3.21 7.90
C GLY A 17 -8.35 1.85 7.53
N ALA A 18 -7.36 1.80 6.64
CA ALA A 18 -6.70 0.57 6.22
C ALA A 18 -5.18 0.75 6.16
N SER A 19 -4.41 -0.28 6.53
CA SER A 19 -2.96 -0.26 6.42
C SER A 19 -2.49 -0.58 5.00
N GLY A 20 -1.25 -0.22 4.66
CA GLY A 20 -0.62 -0.67 3.41
C GLY A 20 -0.50 -2.19 3.29
N LEU A 21 -0.49 -2.91 4.43
CA LEU A 21 -0.51 -4.38 4.44
C LEU A 21 -1.89 -4.93 4.08
N ASP A 22 -2.97 -4.23 4.44
CA ASP A 22 -4.32 -4.60 4.00
C ASP A 22 -4.45 -4.40 2.49
N VAL A 23 -3.95 -3.28 1.97
CA VAL A 23 -3.89 -3.04 0.51
C VAL A 23 -3.07 -4.11 -0.21
N LEU A 24 -1.92 -4.51 0.34
CA LEU A 24 -1.12 -5.61 -0.22
C LEU A 24 -1.94 -6.91 -0.27
N ARG A 25 -2.60 -7.28 0.82
CA ARG A 25 -3.40 -8.50 0.93
C ARG A 25 -4.52 -8.52 -0.12
N GLU A 26 -5.30 -7.46 -0.18
CA GLU A 26 -6.43 -7.35 -1.11
C GLU A 26 -5.95 -7.33 -2.58
N THR A 27 -4.84 -6.63 -2.86
CA THR A 27 -4.27 -6.61 -4.22
C THR A 27 -3.86 -8.01 -4.66
N LYS A 28 -3.20 -8.79 -3.78
CA LYS A 28 -2.78 -10.16 -4.09
C LYS A 28 -3.93 -11.13 -4.22
N GLN A 29 -5.03 -10.91 -3.49
CA GLN A 29 -6.26 -11.69 -3.67
C GLN A 29 -6.95 -11.38 -5.00
N ALA A 30 -6.95 -10.12 -5.43
CA ALA A 30 -7.56 -9.69 -6.68
C ALA A 30 -6.74 -10.08 -7.94
N ASP A 31 -5.43 -9.81 -7.92
CA ASP A 31 -4.49 -10.21 -8.98
C ASP A 31 -3.08 -10.34 -8.38
N ALA A 32 -2.65 -11.57 -8.14
CA ALA A 32 -1.35 -11.88 -7.57
C ALA A 32 -0.16 -11.37 -8.42
N THR A 33 -0.37 -11.12 -9.72
CA THR A 33 0.66 -10.64 -10.64
C THR A 33 0.94 -9.14 -10.51
N ILE A 34 0.08 -8.38 -9.82
CA ILE A 34 0.30 -6.95 -9.60
C ILE A 34 1.36 -6.77 -8.50
N PRO A 35 2.52 -6.14 -8.78
CA PRO A 35 3.48 -5.77 -7.75
C PRO A 35 2.91 -4.68 -6.84
N VAL A 36 3.32 -4.69 -5.57
CA VAL A 36 2.95 -3.67 -4.58
C VAL A 36 4.24 -3.09 -3.99
N LEU A 37 4.40 -1.76 -4.11
CA LEU A 37 5.47 -1.00 -3.50
C LEU A 37 4.94 -0.33 -2.24
N LEU A 38 5.38 -0.80 -1.07
CA LEU A 38 5.14 -0.10 0.19
C LEU A 38 6.19 1.00 0.35
N LEU A 39 5.73 2.25 0.42
CA LEU A 39 6.54 3.40 0.76
C LEU A 39 6.24 3.75 2.20
N THR A 40 7.24 3.78 3.08
CA THR A 40 7.03 4.19 4.47
C THR A 40 7.92 5.39 4.75
N ALA A 41 7.38 6.45 5.33
CA ALA A 41 8.22 7.43 5.99
C ALA A 41 8.80 6.80 7.27
N TYR A 42 10.11 6.55 7.31
CA TYR A 42 10.80 6.21 8.56
C TYR A 42 10.93 7.50 9.39
N GLY A 43 9.88 7.82 10.14
CA GLY A 43 9.85 8.95 11.04
C GLY A 43 9.30 8.53 12.39
N SER A 44 10.10 7.82 13.20
CA SER A 44 9.95 7.95 14.64
C SER A 44 10.79 9.15 15.08
N VAL A 45 10.16 10.32 15.14
CA VAL A 45 10.61 11.40 16.02
C VAL A 45 9.45 11.76 16.94
N GLU A 46 9.05 10.79 17.77
CA GLU A 46 9.04 11.06 19.21
C GLU A 46 10.46 10.62 19.63
N GLU A 47 11.47 11.47 19.75
CA GLU A 47 11.68 12.53 20.74
C GLU A 47 12.70 13.56 20.22
N ALA A 48 12.37 14.85 20.29
CA ALA A 48 13.15 15.88 20.98
C ALA A 48 12.27 17.12 21.10
N VAL A 49 12.37 17.76 22.26
CA VAL A 49 11.57 18.90 22.76
C VAL A 49 11.37 20.02 21.73
#